data_AF-A0A060C0J4-F1
#
_entry.id   AF-A0A060C0J4-F1
#
_cell.length_a   1.000
_cell.length_b   1.000
_cell.length_c   1.000
_cell.angle_alpha   90.00
_cell.angle_beta   90.00
_cell.angle_gamma   90.00
#
_symmetry.space_group_name_H-M   'P 1'
#
loop_
_entity.id
_entity.type
_entity.pdbx_description
1 polymer ?
#
loop_
_entity_poly.entity_id
_entity_poly.type
_entity_poly.pdbx_seq_one_letter_code
_entity_poly.pdbx_strand_id
1 'polypeptide(L)'
;ALYPRCEILVNGEKERLDFIRKYEPAQTLEIINKIKQYKQAYLYMPTWRDDGRDFLQESGFDFNKLNNVLQRNNILLLLKFHPATEISCDMSSFSNVILLNKMLDVYPIMSFTIGLITDYSSVYYDYILMQNKMFIFYSCIMISM
;
A
#
# COMPACT_ATOMS: atom_id res chain seq x y z
N ALA A 1 23.89 11.20 6.35
CA ALA A 1 23.54 9.77 6.34
C ALA A 1 22.06 9.65 6.03
N LEU A 2 21.65 8.66 5.23
CA LEU A 2 20.23 8.37 5.04
C LEU A 2 19.66 7.83 6.35
N TYR A 3 18.39 8.08 6.63
CA TYR A 3 17.74 7.50 7.80
C TYR A 3 17.69 5.96 7.65
N PRO A 4 18.09 5.16 8.66
CA PRO A 4 18.27 3.71 8.49
C PRO A 4 17.07 2.97 7.89
N ARG A 5 15.86 3.39 8.26
CA ARG A 5 14.60 2.84 7.74
C ARG A 5 14.44 3.03 6.22
N CYS A 6 15.05 4.07 5.65
CA CYS A 6 14.92 4.41 4.23
C CYS A 6 16.00 3.76 3.35
N GLU A 7 17.01 3.12 3.94
CA GLU A 7 18.06 2.42 3.18
C GLU A 7 17.48 1.37 2.24
N ILE A 8 16.48 0.62 2.71
CA ILE A 8 15.78 -0.38 1.91
C ILE A 8 15.02 0.21 0.72
N LEU A 9 14.73 1.52 0.70
CA LEU A 9 14.01 2.15 -0.41
C LEU A 9 14.96 2.51 -1.56
N VAL A 10 16.23 2.79 -1.28
CA VAL A 10 17.21 3.26 -2.27
C VAL A 10 18.19 2.19 -2.73
N ASN A 11 18.30 1.08 -1.98
CA ASN A 11 19.18 -0.03 -2.32
C ASN A 11 18.77 -0.74 -3.62
N GLY A 12 19.75 -1.37 -4.27
CA GLY A 12 19.51 -2.22 -5.43
C GLY A 12 18.56 -3.37 -5.10
N GLU A 13 17.88 -3.90 -6.12
CA GLU A 13 16.88 -4.97 -5.90
C GLU A 13 17.48 -6.21 -5.24
N LYS A 14 18.72 -6.58 -5.61
CA LYS A 14 19.41 -7.72 -5.02
C LYS A 14 19.59 -7.54 -3.51
N GLU A 15 20.14 -6.39 -3.09
CA GLU A 15 20.37 -6.06 -1.70
C GLU A 15 19.05 -6.01 -0.91
N ARG A 16 18.00 -5.44 -1.50
CA ARG A 16 16.66 -5.44 -0.90
C ARG A 16 16.14 -6.86 -0.68
N LEU A 17 16.21 -7.72 -1.70
CA LEU A 17 15.74 -9.10 -1.59
C LEU A 17 16.56 -9.93 -0.59
N ASP A 18 17.87 -9.70 -0.50
CA ASP A 18 18.73 -10.36 0.49
C ASP A 18 18.40 -9.92 1.91
N PHE A 19 18.12 -8.62 2.12
CA PHE A 19 17.61 -8.11 3.40
C PHE A 19 16.27 -8.76 3.77
N ILE A 20 15.31 -8.75 2.83
CA ILE A 20 13.96 -9.31 3.03
C ILE A 20 14.04 -10.79 3.44
N ARG A 21 14.81 -11.61 2.71
CA ARG A 21 14.94 -13.04 3.02
C ARG A 21 15.53 -13.30 4.41
N LYS A 22 16.34 -12.37 4.92
CA LYS A 22 17.06 -12.54 6.18
C LYS A 22 16.26 -12.03 7.38
N TYR A 23 15.51 -10.93 7.21
CA TYR A 23 14.94 -10.19 8.34
C TYR A 23 13.41 -10.08 8.31
N GLU A 24 12.78 -10.23 7.15
CA GLU A 24 11.33 -10.04 7.00
C GLU A 24 10.57 -11.38 7.07
N PRO A 25 9.29 -11.36 7.48
CA PRO A 25 8.43 -12.54 7.41
C PRO A 25 8.29 -13.05 5.97
N ALA A 26 8.08 -14.37 5.81
CA ALA A 26 7.88 -15.00 4.49
C ALA A 26 6.74 -14.33 3.68
N GLN A 27 5.70 -13.86 4.38
CA GLN A 27 4.58 -13.12 3.80
C GLN A 27 5.02 -11.89 2.99
N THR A 28 6.08 -11.18 3.42
CA THR A 28 6.63 -10.03 2.70
C THR A 28 7.11 -10.43 1.30
N LEU A 29 7.80 -11.57 1.19
CA LEU A 29 8.28 -12.09 -0.10
C LEU A 29 7.14 -12.60 -0.97
N GLU A 30 6.11 -13.22 -0.38
CA GLU A 30 4.89 -13.64 -1.11
C GLU A 30 4.18 -12.46 -1.76
N ILE A 31 4.03 -11.34 -1.04
CA ILE A 31 3.44 -10.11 -1.57
C ILE A 31 4.29 -9.55 -2.71
N ILE A 32 5.61 -9.52 -2.57
CA ILE A 32 6.53 -9.04 -3.63
C ILE A 32 6.46 -9.92 -4.87
N ASN A 33 6.45 -11.24 -4.70
CA ASN A 33 6.28 -12.16 -5.81
C ASN A 33 4.94 -11.96 -6.51
N LYS A 34 3.87 -11.69 -5.76
CA LYS A 34 2.57 -11.35 -6.31
C LYS A 34 2.61 -10.03 -7.08
N ILE A 35 3.21 -8.96 -6.54
CA ILE A 35 3.40 -7.67 -7.23
C ILE A 35 4.05 -7.86 -8.60
N LYS A 36 5.10 -8.71 -8.69
CA LYS A 36 5.84 -8.99 -9.92
C LYS A 36 5.00 -9.68 -11.01
N GLN A 37 3.83 -10.21 -10.69
CA GLN A 37 2.91 -10.80 -11.68
C GLN A 37 2.05 -9.74 -12.39
N TYR A 38 2.01 -8.51 -11.87
CA TYR A 38 1.20 -7.42 -12.43
C TYR A 38 2.08 -6.43 -13.19
N LYS A 39 1.48 -5.73 -14.16
CA LYS A 39 2.16 -4.67 -14.92
C LYS A 39 2.55 -3.51 -14.00
N GLN A 40 1.68 -3.21 -13.03
CA GLN A 40 1.82 -2.09 -12.10
C GLN A 40 1.22 -2.46 -10.75
N ALA A 41 1.81 -1.94 -9.68
CA ALA A 41 1.26 -2.03 -8.33
C ALA A 41 1.23 -0.65 -7.67
N TYR A 42 0.10 -0.30 -7.07
CA TYR A 42 -0.09 0.92 -6.29
C TYR A 42 -0.31 0.58 -4.83
N LEU A 43 0.11 1.49 -3.95
CA LEU A 43 -0.07 1.37 -2.51
C LEU A 43 -0.98 2.50 -2.02
N TYR A 44 -2.08 2.14 -1.37
CA TYR A 44 -2.96 3.08 -0.68
C TYR A 44 -2.71 3.01 0.84
N MET A 45 -2.28 4.14 1.40
CA MET A 45 -1.93 4.31 2.81
C MET A 45 -2.54 5.61 3.34
N PRO A 46 -3.84 5.64 3.63
CA PRO A 46 -4.44 6.76 4.34
C PRO A 46 -3.95 6.77 5.80
N THR A 47 -3.95 7.95 6.41
CA THR A 47 -3.75 8.07 7.86
C THR A 47 -4.95 7.53 8.64
N TRP A 48 -4.68 7.13 9.89
CA TRP A 48 -5.73 6.76 10.84
C TRP A 48 -6.51 7.98 11.31
N ARG A 49 -7.79 7.78 11.60
CA ARG A 49 -8.70 8.79 12.13
C ARG A 49 -9.36 8.23 13.39
N ASP A 50 -9.40 9.05 14.43
CA ASP A 50 -9.92 8.70 15.76
C ASP A 50 -11.45 8.88 15.86
N ASP A 51 -12.14 8.95 14.73
CA ASP A 51 -13.60 9.07 14.69
C ASP A 51 -14.31 7.71 14.72
N GLY A 52 -13.55 6.60 14.72
CA GLY A 52 -14.07 5.24 14.79
C GLY A 52 -14.85 4.80 13.55
N ARG A 53 -14.77 5.57 12.45
CA ARG A 53 -15.58 5.34 11.26
C ARG A 53 -14.94 4.35 10.32
N ASP A 54 -15.76 3.45 9.77
CA ASP A 54 -15.39 2.64 8.62
C ASP A 54 -15.49 3.50 7.36
N PHE A 55 -14.45 4.29 7.11
CA PHE A 55 -14.40 5.21 5.98
C PHE A 55 -14.53 4.50 4.62
N LEU A 56 -14.20 3.20 4.52
CA LEU A 56 -14.38 2.46 3.28
C LEU A 56 -15.85 2.17 3.04
N GLN A 57 -16.58 1.72 4.07
CA GLN A 57 -18.01 1.53 3.96
C GLN A 57 -18.73 2.86 3.68
N GLU A 58 -18.37 3.92 4.40
CA GLU A 58 -18.99 5.24 4.27
C GLU A 58 -18.71 5.92 2.93
N SER A 59 -17.57 5.63 2.30
CA SER A 59 -17.22 6.20 0.99
C SER A 59 -18.17 5.79 -0.14
N GLY A 60 -18.94 4.72 0.02
CA GLY A 60 -19.74 4.13 -1.04
C GLY A 60 -18.92 3.58 -2.21
N PHE A 61 -17.62 3.30 -2.01
CA PHE A 61 -16.76 2.75 -3.06
C PHE A 61 -17.27 1.39 -3.54
N ASP A 62 -17.50 1.28 -4.85
CA ASP A 62 -17.78 0.02 -5.51
C ASP A 62 -16.48 -0.74 -5.79
N PHE A 63 -16.09 -1.59 -4.83
CA PHE A 63 -14.89 -2.43 -4.95
C PHE A 63 -14.97 -3.46 -6.08
N ASN A 64 -16.18 -3.90 -6.48
CA ASN A 64 -16.33 -4.79 -7.62
C ASN A 64 -15.96 -4.06 -8.92
N LYS A 65 -16.48 -2.84 -9.10
CA LYS A 65 -16.13 -1.99 -10.24
C LYS A 65 -14.65 -1.64 -10.25
N LEU A 66 -14.08 -1.28 -9.09
CA LEU A 66 -12.65 -1.00 -8.97
C LEU A 66 -11.81 -2.22 -9.36
N ASN A 67 -12.08 -3.38 -8.76
CA ASN A 67 -11.37 -4.62 -9.05
C ASN A 67 -11.44 -4.98 -10.54
N ASN A 68 -12.60 -4.84 -11.18
CA ASN A 68 -12.77 -5.07 -12.62
C ASN A 68 -11.90 -4.13 -13.48
N VAL A 69 -11.82 -2.85 -13.11
CA VAL A 69 -10.95 -1.89 -13.81
C VAL A 69 -9.48 -2.26 -13.62
N LEU A 70 -9.07 -2.60 -12.40
CA LEU A 70 -7.70 -3.01 -12.10
C LEU A 70 -7.31 -4.30 -12.82
N GLN A 71 -8.20 -5.29 -12.89
CA GLN A 71 -8.01 -6.53 -13.65
C GLN A 71 -7.76 -6.26 -15.13
N ARG A 72 -8.63 -5.47 -15.78
CA ARG A 72 -8.52 -5.15 -17.22
C ARG A 72 -7.20 -4.47 -17.57
N ASN A 73 -6.63 -3.71 -16.63
CA ASN A 73 -5.38 -2.98 -16.83
C ASN A 73 -4.14 -3.74 -16.30
N ASN A 74 -4.31 -4.95 -15.75
CA ASN A 74 -3.28 -5.72 -15.06
C ASN A 74 -2.55 -4.91 -13.96
N ILE A 75 -3.35 -4.25 -13.11
CA ILE A 75 -2.88 -3.41 -12.00
C ILE A 75 -3.24 -4.08 -10.67
N LEU A 76 -2.33 -4.03 -9.71
CA LEU A 76 -2.57 -4.42 -8.33
C LEU A 76 -2.71 -3.18 -7.43
N LEU A 77 -3.71 -3.17 -6.56
CA LEU A 77 -3.85 -2.17 -5.50
C LEU A 77 -3.66 -2.82 -4.13
N LEU A 78 -2.69 -2.33 -3.38
CA LEU A 78 -2.40 -2.75 -2.02
C LEU A 78 -3.00 -1.73 -1.05
N LEU A 79 -3.79 -2.19 -0.10
CA LEU A 79 -4.36 -1.36 0.97
C LEU A 79 -3.58 -1.65 2.26
N LYS A 80 -2.97 -0.63 2.86
CA LYS A 80 -2.30 -0.76 4.16
C LYS A 80 -2.87 0.26 5.13
N PHE A 81 -3.60 -0.25 6.12
CA PHE A 81 -4.19 0.58 7.17
C PHE A 81 -3.43 0.48 8.48
N HIS A 82 -3.70 1.45 9.34
CA HIS A 82 -3.20 1.46 10.72
C HIS A 82 -3.83 0.31 11.51
N PRO A 83 -3.13 -0.28 12.51
CA PRO A 83 -3.68 -1.33 13.38
C PRO A 83 -5.08 -1.01 13.92
N ALA A 84 -5.29 0.23 14.38
CA ALA A 84 -6.53 0.71 14.96
C ALA A 84 -7.63 1.09 13.93
N THR A 85 -7.36 1.01 12.62
CA THR A 85 -8.41 1.21 11.61
C THR A 85 -9.29 -0.02 11.54
N GLU A 86 -10.57 0.08 11.87
CA GLU A 86 -11.53 -1.00 11.67
C GLU A 86 -12.15 -0.91 10.27
N ILE A 87 -12.27 -2.06 9.60
CA ILE A 87 -12.96 -2.19 8.32
C ILE A 87 -13.86 -3.42 8.37
N SER A 88 -15.10 -3.27 7.93
CA SER A 88 -16.12 -4.33 7.89
C SER A 88 -16.14 -5.07 6.56
N CYS A 89 -15.57 -4.47 5.51
CA CYS A 89 -15.58 -5.03 4.16
C CYS A 89 -14.59 -6.19 4.00
N ASP A 90 -15.09 -7.34 3.54
CA ASP A 90 -14.26 -8.49 3.19
C ASP A 90 -13.53 -8.28 1.85
N MET A 91 -12.24 -7.99 1.95
CA MET A 91 -11.37 -7.80 0.79
C MET A 91 -10.84 -9.10 0.18
N SER A 92 -11.07 -10.26 0.82
CA SER A 92 -10.50 -11.54 0.36
C SER A 92 -11.08 -12.02 -0.98
N SER A 93 -12.26 -11.52 -1.35
CA SER A 93 -12.95 -11.84 -2.61
C SER A 93 -12.34 -11.15 -3.84
N PHE A 94 -11.49 -10.13 -3.68
CA PHE A 94 -10.91 -9.37 -4.79
C PHE A 94 -9.53 -9.90 -5.19
N SER A 95 -9.30 -10.06 -6.49
CA SER A 95 -8.02 -10.56 -7.01
C SER A 95 -6.96 -9.47 -7.13
N ASN A 96 -7.38 -8.22 -7.39
CA ASN A 96 -6.52 -7.09 -7.72
C ASN A 96 -6.55 -5.98 -6.66
N VAL A 97 -7.30 -6.19 -5.58
CA VAL A 97 -7.30 -5.33 -4.38
C VAL A 97 -6.91 -6.23 -3.22
N ILE A 98 -5.80 -5.92 -2.55
CA ILE A 98 -5.28 -6.74 -1.44
C ILE A 98 -5.16 -5.88 -0.21
N LEU A 99 -5.84 -6.29 0.86
CA LEU A 99 -5.59 -5.76 2.19
C LEU A 99 -4.33 -6.40 2.77
N LEU A 100 -3.32 -5.57 3.03
CA LEU A 100 -2.10 -6.00 3.70
C LEU A 100 -2.35 -6.20 5.20
N ASN A 101 -1.65 -7.19 5.78
CA ASN A 101 -1.62 -7.37 7.22
C ASN A 101 -1.16 -6.07 7.90
N LYS A 102 -1.95 -5.58 8.86
CA LYS A 102 -1.70 -4.31 9.55
C LYS A 102 -0.37 -4.29 10.31
N MET A 103 0.13 -5.45 10.73
CA MET A 103 1.38 -5.61 11.48
C MET A 103 2.62 -5.74 10.59
N LEU A 104 2.44 -5.96 9.28
CA LEU A 104 3.54 -6.18 8.36
C LEU A 104 4.26 -4.86 8.04
N ASP A 105 5.59 -4.89 8.02
CA ASP A 105 6.39 -3.74 7.60
C ASP A 105 6.18 -3.49 6.10
N VAL A 106 5.77 -2.28 5.78
CA VAL A 106 5.42 -1.87 4.43
C VAL A 106 6.63 -1.37 3.65
N TYR A 107 7.73 -0.98 4.32
CA TYR A 107 8.91 -0.42 3.66
C TYR A 107 9.56 -1.35 2.62
N PRO A 108 9.76 -2.64 2.93
CA PRO A 108 10.27 -3.57 1.93
C PRO A 108 9.36 -3.64 0.69
N ILE A 109 8.04 -3.59 0.89
CA ILE A 109 7.03 -3.69 -0.17
C ILE A 109 6.93 -2.40 -1.01
N MET A 110 7.00 -1.22 -0.37
CA MET A 110 6.93 0.10 -1.02
C MET A 110 7.90 0.20 -2.20
N SER A 111 9.09 -0.38 -2.04
CA SER A 111 10.15 -0.34 -3.03
C SER A 111 9.79 -1.03 -4.36
N PHE A 112 8.78 -1.92 -4.36
CA PHE A 112 8.26 -2.65 -5.51
C PHE A 112 6.98 -2.06 -6.12
N THR A 113 6.42 -0.99 -5.54
CA THR A 113 5.23 -0.31 -6.11
C THR A 113 5.64 0.83 -7.02
N ILE A 114 4.77 1.24 -7.94
CA ILE A 114 5.01 2.36 -8.85
C ILE A 114 4.39 3.67 -8.36
N GLY A 115 3.40 3.61 -7.47
CA GLY A 115 2.83 4.79 -6.88
C GLY A 115 2.24 4.61 -5.49
N LEU A 116 2.19 5.73 -4.77
CA LEU A 116 1.62 5.87 -3.43
C LEU A 116 0.40 6.79 -3.47
N ILE A 117 -0.72 6.33 -2.94
CA ILE A 117 -1.92 7.11 -2.68
C ILE A 117 -1.97 7.30 -1.16
N THR A 118 -1.88 8.55 -0.69
CA THR A 118 -1.87 8.88 0.75
C THR A 118 -2.51 10.25 0.96
N ASP A 119 -2.68 10.69 2.20
CA ASP A 119 -3.31 11.97 2.56
C ASP A 119 -2.29 12.93 3.19
N TYR A 120 -2.00 12.81 4.48
CA TYR A 120 -1.08 13.70 5.22
C TYR A 120 -0.07 12.88 6.06
N SER A 121 0.20 11.65 5.63
CA SER A 121 1.18 10.78 6.26
C SER A 121 2.62 11.21 5.95
N SER A 122 3.49 11.12 6.95
CA SER A 122 4.94 11.35 6.78
C SER A 122 5.61 10.34 5.84
N VAL A 123 4.98 9.18 5.61
CA VAL A 123 5.48 8.14 4.68
C VAL A 123 5.68 8.68 3.26
N TYR A 124 4.96 9.74 2.89
CA TYR A 124 5.17 10.45 1.63
C TYR A 124 6.63 10.90 1.47
N TYR A 125 7.23 11.50 2.50
CA TYR A 125 8.60 12.02 2.44
C TYR A 125 9.62 10.90 2.26
N ASP A 126 9.34 9.71 2.80
CA ASP A 126 10.17 8.54 2.58
C ASP A 126 9.99 7.98 1.16
N TYR A 127 8.76 7.98 0.64
CA TYR A 127 8.44 7.42 -0.68
C TYR A 127 9.08 8.21 -1.83
N ILE A 128 9.15 9.54 -1.72
CA ILE A 128 9.76 10.41 -2.75
C ILE A 128 11.29 10.29 -2.84
N LEU A 129 11.93 9.59 -1.91
CA LEU A 129 13.36 9.25 -2.02
C LEU A 129 13.63 8.27 -3.17
N MET A 130 12.61 7.51 -3.59
CA MET A 130 12.70 6.59 -4.71
C MET A 130 12.47 7.32 -6.04
N GLN A 131 13.37 7.11 -6.99
CA GLN A 131 13.25 7.69 -8.32
C GLN A 131 12.12 7.03 -9.13
N ASN A 132 11.50 7.80 -10.02
CA ASN A 132 10.46 7.34 -10.96
C ASN A 132 9.20 6.75 -10.30
N LYS A 133 8.86 7.21 -9.09
CA LYS A 133 7.61 6.84 -8.42
C LYS A 133 6.57 7.95 -8.54
N MET A 134 5.30 7.57 -8.62
CA MET A 134 4.17 8.51 -8.63
C MET A 134 3.58 8.66 -7.23
N PHE A 135 2.97 9.80 -6.93
CA PHE A 135 2.17 9.92 -5.71
C PHE A 135 0.89 10.72 -5.95
N ILE A 136 -0.13 10.42 -5.17
CA ILE A 136 -1.43 11.10 -5.18
C ILE A 136 -1.77 11.45 -3.75
N PHE A 137 -2.02 12.73 -3.50
CA PHE A 137 -2.63 13.18 -2.25
C PHE A 137 -4.15 13.11 -2.37
N TYR A 138 -4.76 12.21 -1.61
CA TYR A 138 -6.20 12.01 -1.55
C TYR A 138 -6.66 12.03 -0.10
N SER A 139 -7.11 13.20 0.35
CA SER A 139 -7.80 13.31 1.64
C SER A 139 -9.29 13.08 1.40
N CYS A 140 -9.80 11.91 1.78
CA CYS A 140 -11.24 11.69 1.87
C CYS A 140 -11.75 12.46 3.10
N ILE A 141 -12.00 13.76 2.93
CA ILE A 141 -12.74 14.55 3.91
C ILE A 141 -14.20 14.33 3.55
N MET A 142 -14.86 13.42 4.26
CA MET A 142 -16.31 13.42 4.29
C MET A 142 -16.75 14.67 5.04
N ILE A 143 -17.08 15.73 4.29
CA ILE A 143 -17.83 16.86 4.80
C ILE A 143 -19.23 16.30 5.06
N SER A 144 -19.58 16.08 6.33
CA SER A 144 -20.98 15.87 6.69
C SER A 144 -21.76 17.09 6.19
N MET A 145 -22.62 16.87 5.20
CA MET A 145 -23.69 17.82 4.83
C MET A 145 -24.88 17.61 5.77
#